data_AF-A0A8T5JT03-F1
#
_entry.id   AF-A0A8T5JT03-F1
#
_cell.length_a   1.000
_cell.length_b   1.000
_cell.length_c   1.000
_cell.angle_alpha   90.00
_cell.angle_beta   90.00
_cell.angle_gamma   90.00
#
_symmetry.space_group_name_H-M   'P 1'
#
loop_
_entity.id
_entity.type
_entity.pdbx_description
1 polymer ?
#
loop_
_entity_poly.entity_id
_entity_poly.type
_entity_poly.pdbx_seq_one_letter_code
_entity_poly.pdbx_strand_id
1 'polypeptide(L)'
;MPHPPNVEPIMSTMMPFAKKWGAIGGMLFTIFAMLSFDLITGTLGVWSIMTISTYAILGILAGIYFKKRKSTIKNYLIFSVIGTLVYDAITGIGTGMLFFNQTFMQTFLGQIPFTLYHLAGNIVLSVLVSPVLYKWVIDNPKMETQYVVNKVRSIVSV
;
A
#
# COMPACT_ATOMS: atom_id res chain seq x y z
N MET A 1 -2.63 9.02 -22.23
CA MET A 1 -1.76 7.81 -22.31
C MET A 1 -2.33 6.78 -21.34
N PRO A 2 -2.37 5.48 -21.66
CA PRO A 2 -2.65 4.47 -20.64
C PRO A 2 -1.53 4.53 -19.61
N HIS A 3 -1.88 4.85 -18.36
CA HIS A 3 -0.93 4.77 -17.26
C HIS A 3 -0.57 3.27 -17.08
N PRO A 4 0.72 2.90 -17.05
CA PRO A 4 1.09 1.53 -16.72
C PRO A 4 0.44 1.17 -15.36
N PRO A 5 -0.06 -0.07 -15.20
CA PRO A 5 -0.74 -0.46 -13.97
C PRO A 5 0.18 -0.23 -12.77
N ASN A 6 -0.36 0.39 -11.71
CA ASN A 6 0.40 0.76 -10.52
C ASN A 6 0.81 -0.50 -9.76
N VAL A 7 1.97 -1.06 -10.06
CA VAL A 7 2.65 -2.01 -9.17
C VAL A 7 3.34 -1.19 -8.08
N GLU A 8 2.54 -0.76 -7.11
CA GLU A 8 2.98 0.11 -6.03
C GLU A 8 3.08 -0.66 -4.70
N PRO A 9 4.12 -0.40 -3.89
CA PRO A 9 4.35 -1.18 -2.69
C PRO A 9 3.39 -0.86 -1.54
N ILE A 10 2.48 0.13 -1.69
CA ILE A 10 1.63 0.65 -0.60
C ILE A 10 0.87 -0.46 0.13
N MET A 11 0.19 -1.37 -0.58
CA MET A 11 -0.51 -2.51 0.02
C MET A 11 0.45 -3.38 0.84
N SER A 12 1.60 -3.75 0.26
CA SER A 12 2.59 -4.62 0.90
C SER A 12 3.26 -3.99 2.12
N THR A 13 3.46 -2.67 2.12
CA THR A 13 4.10 -1.95 3.22
C THR A 13 3.11 -1.59 4.30
N MET A 14 1.87 -1.22 3.96
CA MET A 14 0.89 -0.79 4.96
C MET A 14 0.44 -1.93 5.89
N MET A 15 0.38 -3.17 5.41
CA MET A 15 -0.05 -4.32 6.23
C MET A 15 0.87 -4.57 7.44
N PRO A 16 2.21 -4.64 7.31
CA PRO A 16 3.12 -4.70 8.46
C PRO A 16 2.99 -3.53 9.45
N PHE A 17 2.81 -2.30 8.97
CA PHE A 17 2.60 -1.13 9.84
C PHE A 17 1.29 -1.27 10.62
N ALA A 18 0.20 -1.60 9.92
CA ALA A 18 -1.11 -1.82 10.53
C ALA A 18 -1.09 -2.99 11.54
N LYS A 19 -0.27 -4.02 11.29
CA LYS A 19 -0.06 -5.13 12.22
C LYS A 19 0.58 -4.69 13.54
N LYS A 20 1.57 -3.79 13.49
CA LYS A 20 2.30 -3.32 14.67
C LYS A 20 1.53 -2.24 15.45
N TRP A 21 0.96 -1.27 14.74
CA TRP A 21 0.37 -0.06 15.32
C TRP A 21 -1.15 0.01 15.18
N GLY A 22 -1.80 -1.06 14.72
CA GLY A 22 -3.24 -1.16 14.60
C GLY A 22 -3.84 -0.28 13.50
N ALA A 23 -5.15 -0.06 13.59
CA ALA A 23 -5.92 0.64 12.55
C ALA A 23 -5.42 2.07 12.30
N ILE A 24 -5.12 2.82 13.35
CA ILE A 24 -4.61 4.19 13.24
C ILE A 24 -3.24 4.19 12.56
N GLY A 25 -2.35 3.26 12.92
CA GLY A 25 -1.05 3.15 12.27
C GLY A 25 -1.13 2.82 10.78
N GLY A 26 -2.02 1.90 10.40
CA GLY A 26 -2.27 1.58 8.99
C GLY A 26 -2.84 2.76 8.21
N MET A 27 -3.82 3.46 8.79
CA MET A 27 -4.45 4.64 8.20
C MET A 27 -3.46 5.80 7.99
N LEU A 28 -2.70 6.15 9.03
CA LEU A 28 -1.75 7.25 8.94
C LEU A 28 -0.62 6.93 7.97
N PHE A 29 -0.11 5.69 7.97
CA PHE A 29 0.90 5.26 7.01
C PHE A 29 0.44 5.51 5.57
N THR A 30 -0.77 5.08 5.21
CA THR A 30 -1.25 5.25 3.83
C THR A 30 -1.52 6.70 3.47
N ILE A 31 -2.13 7.48 4.38
CA ILE A 31 -2.34 8.92 4.17
C ILE A 31 -1.00 9.63 3.90
N PHE A 32 -0.01 9.46 4.79
CA PHE A 32 1.26 10.15 4.64
C PHE A 32 2.07 9.65 3.44
N ALA A 33 2.10 8.35 3.18
CA ALA A 33 2.85 7.80 2.05
C ALA A 33 2.31 8.34 0.72
N MET A 34 1.00 8.30 0.52
CA MET A 34 0.37 8.76 -0.71
C MET A 34 0.41 10.28 -0.84
N LEU A 35 0.08 11.02 0.22
CA LEU A 35 0.12 12.49 0.20
C LEU A 35 1.53 12.99 -0.10
N SER A 36 2.56 12.37 0.49
CA SER A 36 3.95 12.73 0.23
C SER A 36 4.33 12.45 -1.23
N PHE A 37 3.96 11.29 -1.76
CA PHE A 37 4.23 10.94 -3.15
C PHE A 37 3.59 11.93 -4.11
N ASP A 38 2.30 12.22 -3.94
CA ASP A 38 1.57 13.12 -4.83
C ASP A 38 2.04 14.59 -4.72
N LEU A 39 2.42 15.03 -3.52
CA LEU A 39 3.03 16.34 -3.30
C LEU A 39 4.37 16.47 -4.02
N ILE A 40 5.26 15.47 -3.85
CA ILE A 40 6.62 15.48 -4.40
C ILE A 40 6.58 15.40 -5.93
N THR A 41 5.65 14.61 -6.48
CA THR A 41 5.53 14.42 -7.93
C THR A 41 4.64 15.47 -8.62
N GLY A 42 3.99 16.34 -7.85
CA GLY A 42 3.10 17.37 -8.38
C GLY A 42 1.80 16.82 -8.96
N THR A 43 1.36 15.63 -8.53
CA THR A 43 0.17 14.92 -9.05
C THR A 43 -1.06 15.05 -8.17
N LEU A 44 -1.03 15.93 -7.16
CA LEU A 44 -2.18 16.18 -6.29
C LEU A 44 -3.45 16.54 -7.08
N GLY A 45 -4.53 15.81 -6.82
CA GLY A 45 -5.82 16.09 -7.43
C GLY A 45 -6.97 15.25 -6.90
N VAL A 46 -8.08 15.20 -7.64
CA VAL A 46 -9.26 14.38 -7.30
C VAL A 46 -8.89 12.90 -7.18
N TRP A 47 -7.96 12.44 -8.02
CA TRP A 47 -7.41 11.10 -7.92
C TRP A 47 -6.79 10.83 -6.55
N SER A 48 -5.94 11.74 -6.06
CA SER A 48 -5.32 11.67 -4.73
C SER A 48 -6.35 11.50 -3.63
N ILE A 49 -7.45 12.27 -3.68
CA ILE A 49 -8.52 12.17 -2.67
C ILE A 49 -9.10 10.76 -2.68
N MET A 50 -9.48 10.25 -3.86
CA MET A 50 -10.06 8.92 -3.99
C MET A 50 -9.12 7.81 -3.52
N THR A 51 -7.86 7.86 -3.92
CA THR A 51 -6.89 6.82 -3.58
C THR A 51 -6.46 6.88 -2.12
N ILE A 52 -6.21 8.08 -1.57
CA ILE A 52 -5.87 8.28 -0.16
C ILE A 52 -7.04 7.80 0.72
N SER A 53 -8.27 8.20 0.42
CA SER A 53 -9.44 7.76 1.20
C SER A 53 -9.62 6.24 1.14
N THR A 54 -9.47 5.63 -0.03
CA THR A 54 -9.60 4.18 -0.20
C THR A 54 -8.51 3.43 0.57
N TYR A 55 -7.25 3.84 0.44
CA TYR A 55 -6.15 3.21 1.18
C TYR A 55 -6.18 3.51 2.68
N ALA A 56 -6.71 4.66 3.11
CA ALA A 56 -6.92 4.94 4.54
C ALA A 56 -7.91 3.92 5.14
N ILE A 57 -9.01 3.65 4.44
CA ILE A 57 -9.98 2.61 4.82
C ILE A 57 -9.31 1.23 4.84
N LEU A 58 -8.55 0.88 3.80
CA LEU A 58 -7.84 -0.39 3.77
C LEU A 58 -6.79 -0.50 4.89
N GLY A 59 -6.11 0.59 5.26
CA GLY A 59 -5.20 0.65 6.40
C GLY A 59 -5.90 0.39 7.73
N ILE A 60 -7.10 0.95 7.92
CA ILE A 60 -7.95 0.66 9.08
C ILE A 60 -8.31 -0.83 9.10
N LEU A 61 -8.81 -1.35 7.97
CA LEU A 61 -9.21 -2.76 7.83
C LEU A 61 -8.03 -3.71 8.05
N ALA A 62 -6.83 -3.35 7.58
CA ALA A 62 -5.61 -4.09 7.85
C ALA A 62 -5.33 -4.15 9.35
N GLY A 63 -5.42 -3.02 10.05
CA GLY A 63 -5.19 -2.98 11.49
C GLY A 63 -6.18 -3.85 12.27
N ILE A 64 -7.46 -3.85 11.88
CA ILE A 64 -8.49 -4.71 12.45
C ILE A 64 -8.18 -6.20 12.14
N TYR A 65 -7.86 -6.50 10.88
CA TYR A 65 -7.57 -7.86 10.43
C TYR A 65 -6.34 -8.44 11.14
N PHE A 66 -5.25 -7.70 11.23
CA PHE A 66 -3.98 -8.17 11.78
C PHE A 66 -3.90 -8.13 13.31
N LYS A 67 -4.82 -7.43 14.00
CA LYS A 67 -4.84 -7.35 15.48
C LYS A 67 -4.78 -8.72 16.16
N LYS A 68 -5.52 -9.70 15.64
CA LYS A 68 -5.57 -11.08 16.19
C LYS A 68 -4.86 -12.13 15.33
N ARG A 69 -4.13 -11.72 14.29
CA ARG A 69 -3.50 -12.63 13.32
C ARG A 69 -1.98 -12.49 13.36
N LYS A 70 -1.26 -13.61 13.20
CA LYS A 70 0.21 -13.61 13.15
C LYS A 70 0.71 -12.96 11.84
N SER A 71 1.90 -12.38 11.87
CA SER A 71 2.61 -11.84 10.71
C SER A 71 3.16 -12.98 9.84
N THR A 72 2.31 -13.60 9.04
CA THR A 72 2.67 -14.72 8.15
C THR A 72 2.37 -14.39 6.71
N ILE A 73 3.11 -15.00 5.78
CA ILE A 73 2.90 -14.88 4.33
C ILE A 73 1.42 -15.14 3.98
N LYS A 74 0.81 -16.18 4.55
CA LYS A 74 -0.60 -16.52 4.32
C LYS A 74 -1.54 -15.35 4.66
N ASN A 75 -1.37 -14.72 5.82
CA ASN A 75 -2.25 -13.62 6.23
C ASN A 75 -2.02 -12.35 5.39
N TYR A 76 -0.76 -12.06 5.04
CA TYR A 76 -0.45 -10.96 4.12
C TYR A 76 -1.02 -11.19 2.72
N LEU A 77 -0.87 -12.40 2.18
CA LEU A 77 -1.42 -12.75 0.87
C LEU A 77 -2.94 -12.65 0.82
N ILE A 78 -3.64 -13.23 1.81
CA ILE A 78 -5.11 -13.19 1.88
C ILE A 78 -5.60 -11.74 1.93
N PHE A 79 -5.01 -10.92 2.80
CA PHE A 79 -5.41 -9.53 2.91
C PHE A 79 -5.08 -8.75 1.63
N SER A 80 -3.91 -8.97 1.04
CA SER A 80 -3.45 -8.32 -0.18
C SER A 80 -4.40 -8.58 -1.36
N VAL A 81 -4.83 -9.84 -1.56
CA VAL A 81 -5.78 -10.19 -2.63
C VAL A 81 -7.13 -9.52 -2.41
N ILE A 82 -7.73 -9.67 -1.22
CA ILE A 82 -9.04 -9.09 -0.92
C ILE A 82 -8.98 -7.56 -0.99
N GLY A 83 -7.94 -6.96 -0.39
CA GLY A 83 -7.72 -5.52 -0.38
C GLY A 83 -7.53 -4.95 -1.78
N THR A 84 -6.83 -5.67 -2.68
CA THR A 84 -6.68 -5.26 -4.08
C THR A 84 -8.01 -5.25 -4.81
N LEU A 85 -8.82 -6.30 -4.67
CA LEU A 85 -10.14 -6.37 -5.28
C LEU A 85 -11.07 -5.24 -4.79
N VAL A 86 -11.04 -4.96 -3.49
CA VAL A 86 -11.82 -3.86 -2.89
C VAL A 86 -11.31 -2.50 -3.38
N TYR A 87 -9.99 -2.31 -3.40
CA TYR A 87 -9.37 -1.09 -3.90
C TYR A 87 -9.84 -0.79 -5.33
N ASP A 88 -9.65 -1.76 -6.22
CA ASP A 88 -9.96 -1.64 -7.64
C ASP A 88 -11.46 -1.48 -7.92
N ALA A 89 -12.32 -2.11 -7.13
CA ALA A 89 -13.75 -1.90 -7.24
C ALA A 89 -14.14 -0.45 -6.89
N ILE A 90 -13.51 0.14 -5.86
CA ILE A 90 -13.80 1.52 -5.45
C ILE A 90 -13.15 2.51 -6.41
N THR A 91 -11.87 2.35 -6.70
CA THR A 91 -11.08 3.32 -7.47
C THR A 91 -11.28 3.15 -8.97
N GLY A 92 -11.39 1.94 -9.49
CA GLY A 92 -11.62 1.69 -10.91
C GLY A 92 -13.08 1.86 -11.28
N ILE A 93 -13.93 0.97 -10.77
CA ILE A 93 -15.37 0.95 -11.12
C ILE A 93 -16.08 2.17 -10.53
N GLY A 94 -15.89 2.41 -9.23
CA GLY A 94 -16.53 3.54 -8.54
C GLY A 94 -16.18 4.87 -9.16
N THR A 95 -14.90 5.17 -9.42
CA THR A 95 -14.55 6.47 -10.01
C THR A 95 -14.99 6.61 -11.46
N GLY A 96 -14.86 5.55 -12.26
CA GLY A 96 -15.30 5.54 -13.66
C GLY A 96 -16.79 5.86 -13.79
N MET A 97 -17.62 5.26 -12.94
CA MET A 97 -19.06 5.50 -12.92
C MET A 97 -19.42 6.88 -12.35
N LEU A 98 -18.82 7.28 -11.22
CA LEU A 98 -19.22 8.49 -10.49
C LEU A 98 -18.66 9.80 -11.08
N PHE A 99 -17.45 9.77 -11.63
CA PHE A 99 -16.75 10.98 -12.08
C PHE A 99 -16.57 11.07 -13.59
N PHE A 100 -16.66 9.94 -14.30
CA PHE A 100 -16.41 9.89 -15.76
C PHE A 100 -17.61 9.42 -16.57
N ASN A 101 -18.80 9.27 -15.96
CA ASN A 101 -20.05 8.85 -16.59
C ASN A 101 -19.92 7.56 -17.43
N GLN A 102 -18.99 6.68 -17.07
CA GLN A 102 -18.82 5.40 -17.73
C GLN A 102 -19.90 4.43 -17.23
N THR A 103 -20.37 3.55 -18.12
CA THR A 103 -21.31 2.50 -17.71
C THR A 103 -20.62 1.46 -16.82
N PHE A 104 -21.41 0.73 -16.02
CA PHE A 104 -20.90 -0.39 -15.24
C PHE A 104 -20.16 -1.42 -16.11
N MET A 105 -20.71 -1.76 -17.28
CA MET A 105 -20.07 -2.76 -18.15
C MET A 105 -18.74 -2.27 -18.73
N GLN A 106 -18.63 -0.98 -19.09
CA GLN A 106 -17.37 -0.41 -19.56
C GLN A 106 -16.30 -0.43 -18.47
N THR A 107 -16.63 0.06 -17.28
CA THR A 107 -15.70 0.09 -16.15
C THR A 107 -15.32 -1.30 -15.69
N PHE A 108 -16.28 -2.22 -15.56
CA PHE A 108 -16.02 -3.59 -15.14
C PHE A 108 -15.08 -4.33 -16.11
N LEU A 109 -15.37 -4.30 -17.41
CA LEU A 109 -14.53 -4.97 -18.41
C LEU A 109 -13.15 -4.32 -18.55
N GLY A 110 -13.09 -2.99 -18.48
CA GLY A 110 -11.82 -2.24 -18.48
C GLY A 110 -10.97 -2.51 -17.25
N GLN A 111 -11.60 -2.81 -16.11
CA GLN A 111 -10.93 -3.05 -14.84
C GLN A 111 -10.26 -4.43 -14.78
N ILE A 112 -10.80 -5.46 -15.44
CA ILE A 112 -10.25 -6.83 -15.39
C ILE A 112 -8.74 -6.90 -15.67
N PRO A 113 -8.22 -6.41 -16.82
CA PRO A 113 -6.78 -6.49 -17.09
C PRO A 113 -5.96 -5.71 -16.06
N PHE A 114 -6.43 -4.54 -15.63
CA PHE A 114 -5.77 -3.72 -14.63
C PHE A 114 -5.68 -4.42 -13.26
N THR A 115 -6.78 -5.03 -12.82
CA THR A 115 -6.85 -5.80 -11.57
C THR A 115 -5.97 -7.04 -11.59
N LEU A 116 -5.84 -7.72 -12.73
CA LEU A 116 -4.90 -8.83 -12.85
C LEU A 116 -3.44 -8.37 -12.66
N TYR A 117 -3.06 -7.22 -13.22
CA TYR A 117 -1.73 -6.64 -13.00
C TYR A 117 -1.51 -6.21 -11.55
N HIS A 118 -2.48 -5.52 -10.94
CA HIS A 118 -2.42 -5.15 -9.52
C HIS A 118 -2.30 -6.37 -8.62
N LEU A 119 -3.11 -7.41 -8.85
CA LEU A 119 -3.04 -8.65 -8.09
C LEU A 119 -1.68 -9.30 -8.22
N ALA A 120 -1.12 -9.42 -9.43
CA ALA A 120 0.19 -10.01 -9.63
C ALA A 120 1.27 -9.26 -8.82
N GLY A 121 1.30 -7.92 -8.92
CA GLY A 121 2.22 -7.08 -8.15
C GLY A 121 2.05 -7.21 -6.64
N ASN A 122 0.81 -7.08 -6.15
CA ASN A 122 0.50 -7.12 -4.73
C ASN A 122 0.69 -8.52 -4.12
N ILE A 123 0.49 -9.59 -4.89
CA ILE A 123 0.81 -10.96 -4.47
C ILE A 123 2.32 -11.09 -4.28
N VAL A 124 3.12 -10.74 -5.30
CA VAL A 124 4.58 -10.85 -5.25
C VAL A 124 5.14 -10.03 -4.08
N LEU A 125 4.74 -8.77 -3.97
CA LEU A 125 5.24 -7.88 -2.91
C LEU A 125 4.75 -8.30 -1.52
N SER A 126 3.50 -8.75 -1.36
CA SER A 126 3.02 -9.20 -0.05
C SER A 126 3.72 -10.48 0.45
N VAL A 127 4.10 -11.36 -0.47
CA VAL A 127 4.81 -12.60 -0.13
C VAL A 127 6.28 -12.31 0.19
N LEU A 128 6.94 -11.47 -0.59
CA LEU A 128 8.38 -11.23 -0.47
C LEU A 128 8.73 -10.11 0.50
N VAL A 129 8.01 -8.99 0.46
CA VAL A 129 8.37 -7.75 1.16
C VAL A 129 7.73 -7.67 2.53
N SER A 130 6.42 -7.90 2.66
CA SER A 130 5.71 -7.73 3.94
C SER A 130 6.30 -8.50 5.12
N PRO A 131 6.62 -9.81 5.03
CA PRO A 131 7.18 -10.54 6.17
C PRO A 131 8.59 -10.06 6.54
N VAL A 132 9.40 -9.72 5.54
CA VAL A 132 10.77 -9.22 5.73
C VAL A 132 10.74 -7.85 6.40
N LEU A 133 9.91 -6.94 5.87
CA LEU A 133 9.72 -5.60 6.44
C LEU A 133 9.22 -5.67 7.89
N TYR A 134 8.26 -6.55 8.18
CA TYR A 134 7.78 -6.75 9.53
C TYR A 134 8.91 -7.20 10.47
N LYS A 135 9.65 -8.24 10.08
CA LYS A 135 10.69 -8.85 10.93
C LYS A 135 11.90 -7.96 11.14
N TRP A 136 12.40 -7.31 10.09
CA TRP A 136 13.71 -6.65 10.12
C TRP A 136 13.64 -5.15 10.41
N VAL A 137 12.51 -4.51 10.12
CA VAL A 137 12.35 -3.06 10.30
C VAL A 137 11.35 -2.75 11.42
N ILE A 138 10.16 -3.31 11.35
CA ILE A 138 9.04 -2.86 12.20
C ILE A 138 9.06 -3.49 13.59
N ASP A 139 9.35 -4.78 13.68
CA ASP A 139 9.40 -5.51 14.95
C ASP A 139 10.82 -5.67 15.49
N ASN A 140 11.82 -5.10 14.80
CA ASN A 140 13.21 -5.13 15.23
C ASN A 140 13.46 -4.08 16.33
N PRO A 141 13.80 -4.49 17.57
CA PRO A 141 14.06 -3.54 18.66
C PRO A 141 15.42 -2.81 18.51
N LYS A 142 16.31 -3.29 17.63
CA LYS A 142 17.62 -2.71 17.42
C LYS A 142 17.70 -2.11 16.02
N MET A 143 17.92 -0.80 15.97
CA MET A 143 18.25 -0.12 14.71
C MET A 143 19.67 -0.51 14.32
N GLU A 144 19.84 -1.20 13.18
CA GLU A 144 21.13 -1.59 12.58
C GLU A 144 21.85 -0.37 11.96
N THR A 145 21.92 0.76 12.67
CA THR A 145 22.43 2.04 12.15
C THR A 145 23.93 2.21 12.30
N GLN A 146 24.61 1.31 13.02
CA GLN A 146 26.03 1.45 13.34
C GLN A 146 26.90 1.58 12.09
N TYR A 147 26.60 0.82 11.03
CA TYR A 147 27.31 0.94 9.76
C TYR A 147 27.18 2.35 9.15
N VAL A 148 25.96 2.89 9.10
CA VAL A 148 25.69 4.22 8.54
C VAL A 148 26.35 5.30 9.38
N VAL A 149 26.22 5.23 10.71
CA VAL A 149 26.86 6.17 11.64
C VAL A 149 28.37 6.17 11.47
N ASN A 150 28.99 4.99 11.37
CA ASN A 150 30.43 4.87 11.17
C ASN A 150 30.87 5.43 9.80
N LYS A 151 30.06 5.22 8.75
CA LYS A 151 30.34 5.76 7.42
C LYS A 151 30.21 7.28 7.36
N VAL A 152 29.20 7.86 8.01
CA VAL A 152 29.04 9.33 8.08
C VAL A 152 30.17 9.94 8.90
N ARG A 153 30.49 9.35 10.05
CA ARG A 153 31.61 9.80 10.88
C ARG A 153 32.91 9.82 10.10
N SER A 154 33.23 8.78 9.33
CA SER A 154 34.47 8.73 8.55
C SER A 154 34.54 9.73 7.39
N ILE A 155 33.41 10.25 6.91
CA ILE A 155 33.37 11.33 5.91
C ILE A 155 33.55 12.69 6.58
N VAL A 156 32.97 12.89 7.76
CA VAL A 156 32.99 14.17 8.50
C VAL A 156 34.28 14.36 9.31
N SER A 157 34.96 13.27 9.69
CA SER A 157 36.25 13.30 10.41
C SER A 157 37.47 13.38 9.48
N VAL A 158 37.27 13.77 8.21
CA VAL A 158 38.29 14.19 7.25
C VAL A 158 38.22 15.70 7.14
#